data_AF-A0A4Y7PR25-F1
#
_entry.id   AF-A0A4Y7PR25-F1
#
_cell.length_a   1.000
_cell.length_b   1.000
_cell.length_c   1.000
_cell.angle_alpha   90.00
_cell.angle_beta   90.00
_cell.angle_gamma   90.00
#
_symmetry.space_group_name_H-M   'P 1'
#
loop_
_entity.id
_entity.type
_entity.pdbx_description
1 polymer ?
#
loop_
_entity_poly.entity_id
_entity_poly.type
_entity_poly.pdbx_seq_one_letter_code
_entity_poly.pdbx_strand_id
1 'polypeptide(L)'
;FRIHLHQHPEIPINDSAGTHLNASEIHRGAVHDMYTYCHEHGLVQVWAYLWNRWYCPEQWPLWARSASAAIPRVKTTMIVESLWRVIKHQDLRLFNRPRLDLVTHVVIKNVLPRAMLTLKDVLGQRRLGRSAALLDWQKDFKADWMDMSRPDAIRLTEKELRWRKASAKTKGRSERLAEIEEEADRVPGTYHTDIQKWTCSCPAYLISRFLLCKHLVRKANAALKDTPL
;
A
#
# COMPACT_ATOMS: atom_id res chain seq x y z
N PHE A 1 -5.07 -4.40 -13.58
CA PHE A 1 -5.86 -4.56 -12.32
C PHE A 1 -5.36 -3.70 -11.14
N ARG A 2 -4.17 -3.93 -10.57
CA ARG A 2 -3.70 -3.15 -9.39
C ARG A 2 -3.63 -1.64 -9.65
N ILE A 3 -3.27 -1.25 -10.87
CA ILE A 3 -3.21 0.16 -11.28
C ILE A 3 -4.59 0.82 -11.19
N HIS A 4 -5.65 0.14 -11.62
CA HIS A 4 -7.03 0.68 -11.65
C HIS A 4 -7.53 1.01 -10.25
N LEU A 5 -7.17 0.17 -9.26
CA LEU A 5 -7.47 0.42 -7.85
C LEU A 5 -6.77 1.69 -7.35
N HIS A 6 -5.53 1.92 -7.77
CA HIS A 6 -4.63 2.87 -7.13
C HIS A 6 -4.58 4.26 -7.79
N GLN A 7 -5.11 4.40 -9.01
CA GLN A 7 -5.24 5.68 -9.69
C GLN A 7 -6.17 6.64 -8.93
N HIS A 8 -5.83 7.93 -8.97
CA HIS A 8 -6.57 8.99 -8.30
C HIS A 8 -6.30 10.33 -9.00
N PRO A 9 -7.27 11.27 -9.07
CA PRO A 9 -7.10 12.54 -9.75
C PRO A 9 -5.90 13.38 -9.28
N GLU A 10 -5.60 13.38 -7.99
CA GLU A 10 -4.42 14.07 -7.44
C GLU A 10 -3.07 13.42 -7.80
N ILE A 11 -3.05 12.22 -8.39
CA ILE A 11 -1.81 11.53 -8.75
C ILE A 11 -1.55 11.77 -10.25
N PRO A 12 -0.44 12.42 -10.62
CA PRO A 12 -0.13 12.68 -12.02
C PRO A 12 0.20 11.39 -12.78
N ILE A 13 -0.09 11.36 -14.07
CA ILE A 13 0.34 10.30 -14.99
C ILE A 13 1.86 10.41 -15.21
N ASN A 14 2.46 9.31 -15.62
CA ASN A 14 3.84 9.27 -16.07
C ASN A 14 3.99 9.72 -17.54
N ASP A 15 3.51 10.91 -17.86
CA ASP A 15 3.67 11.57 -19.16
C ASP A 15 4.63 12.76 -19.04
N SER A 16 5.11 13.30 -20.16
CA SER A 16 6.06 14.44 -20.11
C SER A 16 5.50 15.69 -19.40
N ALA A 17 4.17 15.88 -19.43
CA ALA A 17 3.50 17.06 -18.87
C ALA A 17 2.99 16.88 -17.43
N GLY A 18 2.93 15.66 -16.89
CA GLY A 18 2.41 15.39 -15.55
C GLY A 18 0.90 15.59 -15.48
N THR A 19 0.18 15.12 -16.49
CA THR A 19 -1.27 15.34 -16.60
C THR A 19 -2.02 14.64 -15.47
N HIS A 20 -3.07 15.32 -15.01
CA HIS A 20 -4.00 14.80 -14.02
C HIS A 20 -5.28 14.39 -14.72
N LEU A 21 -5.67 13.13 -14.56
CA LEU A 21 -6.94 12.65 -15.07
C LEU A 21 -8.06 12.97 -14.08
N ASN A 22 -9.23 13.29 -14.60
CA ASN A 22 -10.44 13.34 -13.78
C ASN A 22 -10.95 11.93 -13.45
N ALA A 23 -11.84 11.82 -12.46
CA ALA A 23 -12.33 10.54 -11.98
C ALA A 23 -13.03 9.71 -13.07
N SER A 24 -13.73 10.37 -14.00
CA SER A 24 -14.42 9.74 -15.12
C SER A 24 -13.46 9.26 -16.21
N GLU A 25 -12.39 10.00 -16.51
CA GLU A 25 -11.32 9.55 -17.41
C GLU A 25 -10.61 8.32 -16.86
N ILE A 26 -10.30 8.31 -15.56
CA ILE A 26 -9.68 7.14 -14.89
C ILE A 26 -10.59 5.93 -15.03
N HIS A 27 -11.88 6.09 -14.72
CA HIS A 27 -12.85 5.00 -14.84
C HIS A 27 -12.97 4.50 -16.27
N ARG A 28 -13.18 5.40 -17.24
CA ARG A 28 -13.29 5.06 -18.67
C ARG A 28 -12.03 4.37 -19.19
N GLY A 29 -10.85 4.87 -18.81
CA GLY A 29 -9.57 4.27 -19.18
C GLY A 29 -9.41 2.86 -18.62
N ALA A 30 -9.75 2.65 -17.35
CA ALA A 30 -9.66 1.35 -16.70
C ALA A 30 -10.68 0.32 -17.26
N VAL A 31 -11.88 0.78 -17.61
CA VAL A 31 -12.91 -0.01 -18.31
C VAL A 31 -12.40 -0.43 -19.68
N HIS A 32 -11.87 0.52 -20.46
CA HIS A 32 -11.38 0.26 -21.80
C HIS A 32 -10.19 -0.71 -21.80
N ASP A 33 -9.20 -0.48 -20.93
CA ASP A 33 -8.03 -1.36 -20.77
C ASP A 33 -8.46 -2.82 -20.50
N MET A 34 -9.38 -3.00 -19.55
CA MET A 34 -9.86 -4.34 -19.19
C MET A 34 -10.73 -4.98 -20.27
N TYR A 35 -11.56 -4.18 -20.96
CA TYR A 35 -12.36 -4.66 -22.08
C TYR A 35 -11.47 -5.14 -23.23
N THR A 36 -10.51 -4.31 -23.64
CA THR A 36 -9.55 -4.63 -24.71
C THR A 36 -8.76 -5.88 -24.39
N TYR A 37 -8.22 -5.98 -23.17
CA TYR A 37 -7.53 -7.20 -22.70
C TYR A 37 -8.42 -8.44 -22.81
N CYS A 38 -9.68 -8.38 -22.36
CA CYS A 38 -10.59 -9.52 -22.42
C CYS A 38 -10.98 -9.87 -23.86
N HIS A 39 -11.18 -8.86 -24.72
CA HIS A 39 -11.55 -9.05 -26.12
C HIS A 39 -10.43 -9.74 -26.90
N GLU A 40 -9.19 -9.28 -26.76
CA GLU A 40 -8.01 -9.85 -27.41
C GLU A 40 -7.75 -11.32 -27.03
N HIS A 41 -8.11 -11.71 -25.80
CA HIS A 41 -7.92 -13.07 -25.29
C HIS A 41 -9.19 -13.96 -25.40
N GLY A 42 -10.26 -13.48 -26.04
CA GLY A 42 -11.51 -14.22 -26.16
C GLY A 42 -12.24 -14.49 -24.83
N LEU A 43 -11.98 -13.68 -23.80
CA LEU A 43 -12.47 -13.86 -22.43
C LEU A 43 -13.80 -13.14 -22.18
N VAL A 44 -14.80 -13.37 -23.04
CA VAL A 44 -16.08 -12.64 -23.02
C VAL A 44 -16.84 -12.84 -21.70
N GLN A 45 -16.87 -14.07 -21.16
CA GLN A 45 -17.53 -14.36 -19.89
C GLN A 45 -16.83 -13.69 -18.70
N VAL A 46 -15.50 -13.61 -18.74
CA VAL A 46 -14.71 -12.91 -17.72
C VAL A 46 -15.08 -11.44 -17.76
N TRP A 47 -15.10 -10.80 -18.94
CA TRP A 47 -15.52 -9.41 -19.08
C TRP A 47 -16.91 -9.15 -18.50
N ALA A 48 -17.91 -9.98 -18.82
CA ALA A 48 -19.26 -9.84 -18.28
C ALA A 48 -19.28 -9.89 -16.74
N TYR A 49 -18.50 -10.78 -16.14
CA TYR A 49 -18.34 -10.84 -14.69
C TYR A 49 -17.64 -9.59 -14.12
N LEU A 50 -16.52 -9.17 -14.71
CA LEU A 50 -15.75 -8.00 -14.28
C LEU A 50 -16.59 -6.72 -14.34
N TRP A 51 -17.36 -6.54 -15.42
CA TRP A 51 -18.28 -5.42 -15.57
C TRP A 51 -19.31 -5.38 -14.44
N ASN A 52 -20.04 -6.49 -14.25
CA ASN A 52 -21.12 -6.56 -13.27
C ASN A 52 -20.66 -6.42 -11.82
N ARG A 53 -19.41 -6.82 -11.51
CA ARG A 53 -18.89 -6.81 -10.12
C ARG A 53 -17.97 -5.65 -9.78
N TRP A 54 -17.29 -5.06 -10.76
CA TRP A 54 -16.24 -4.07 -10.48
C TRP A 54 -16.34 -2.82 -11.35
N TYR A 55 -16.54 -2.95 -12.66
CA TYR A 55 -16.41 -1.81 -13.57
C TYR A 55 -17.71 -1.06 -13.86
N CYS A 56 -18.87 -1.61 -13.48
CA CYS A 56 -20.15 -0.90 -13.54
C CYS A 56 -20.08 0.38 -12.68
N PRO A 57 -20.65 1.53 -13.15
CA PRO A 57 -20.64 2.79 -12.41
C PRO A 57 -21.12 2.71 -10.96
N GLU A 58 -22.07 1.83 -10.66
CA GLU A 58 -22.58 1.61 -9.30
C GLU A 58 -21.56 0.91 -8.38
N GLN A 59 -20.74 0.02 -8.95
CA GLN A 59 -19.77 -0.78 -8.20
C GLN A 59 -18.42 -0.10 -8.08
N TRP A 60 -18.05 0.75 -9.05
CA TRP A 60 -16.75 1.42 -9.11
C TRP A 60 -16.37 2.17 -7.82
N PRO A 61 -17.27 2.98 -7.20
CA PRO A 61 -16.95 3.70 -5.97
C PRO A 61 -16.64 2.81 -4.76
N LEU A 62 -17.09 1.56 -4.78
CA LEU A 62 -16.90 0.63 -3.66
C LEU A 62 -15.45 0.15 -3.53
N TRP A 63 -14.65 0.23 -4.60
CA TRP A 63 -13.29 -0.26 -4.58
C TRP A 63 -12.25 0.70 -5.15
N ALA A 64 -12.57 1.51 -6.15
CA ALA A 64 -11.59 2.37 -6.80
C ALA A 64 -11.28 3.63 -5.98
N ARG A 65 -9.99 4.00 -5.88
CA ARG A 65 -9.58 5.24 -5.20
C ARG A 65 -10.08 6.49 -5.90
N SER A 66 -10.18 6.47 -7.24
CA SER A 66 -10.53 7.65 -8.03
C SER A 66 -11.93 8.20 -7.76
N ALA A 67 -12.81 7.40 -7.16
CA ALA A 67 -14.15 7.82 -6.78
C ALA A 67 -14.19 8.62 -5.46
N SER A 68 -13.11 8.58 -4.67
CA SER A 68 -13.00 9.35 -3.44
C SER A 68 -12.35 10.71 -3.71
N ALA A 69 -12.74 11.73 -2.95
CA ALA A 69 -12.11 13.06 -3.03
C ALA A 69 -10.70 13.08 -2.41
N ALA A 70 -10.40 12.17 -1.47
CA ALA A 70 -9.12 12.06 -0.81
C ALA A 70 -8.50 10.68 -1.08
N ILE A 71 -7.17 10.58 -1.06
CA ILE A 71 -6.47 9.31 -1.30
C ILE A 71 -6.56 8.43 -0.03
N PRO A 72 -7.33 7.33 -0.02
CA PRO A 72 -7.44 6.49 1.16
C PRO A 72 -6.15 5.69 1.37
N ARG A 73 -5.53 5.88 2.55
CA ARG A 73 -4.29 5.18 2.95
C ARG A 73 -4.55 3.79 3.52
N VAL A 74 -5.68 3.59 4.20
CA VAL A 74 -6.01 2.33 4.87
C VAL A 74 -7.29 1.74 4.29
N LYS A 75 -7.29 0.42 4.05
CA LYS A 75 -8.48 -0.32 3.67
C LYS A 75 -9.24 -0.69 4.95
N THR A 76 -10.46 -0.18 5.12
CA THR A 76 -11.30 -0.43 6.31
C THR A 76 -11.56 -1.91 6.55
N THR A 77 -11.70 -2.70 5.48
CA THR A 77 -11.85 -4.16 5.55
C THR A 77 -10.68 -4.83 6.27
N MET A 78 -9.44 -4.39 6.05
CA MET A 78 -8.27 -4.96 6.73
C MET A 78 -8.30 -4.71 8.24
N ILE A 79 -8.74 -3.51 8.66
CA ILE A 79 -8.88 -3.20 10.10
C ILE A 79 -9.93 -4.12 10.71
N VAL A 80 -11.11 -4.21 10.09
CA VAL A 80 -12.22 -5.02 10.57
C VAL A 80 -11.86 -6.51 10.61
N GLU A 81 -11.23 -7.04 9.56
CA GLU A 81 -10.76 -8.43 9.52
C GLU A 81 -9.69 -8.72 10.59
N SER A 82 -8.74 -7.80 10.78
CA SER A 82 -7.71 -7.94 11.80
C SER A 82 -8.31 -7.96 13.21
N LEU A 83 -9.32 -7.10 13.47
CA LEU A 83 -10.05 -7.06 14.72
C LEU A 83 -10.81 -8.38 14.94
N TRP A 84 -11.57 -8.84 13.95
CA TRP A 84 -12.29 -10.10 14.03
C TRP A 84 -11.36 -11.30 14.22
N ARG A 85 -10.18 -11.30 13.61
CA ARG A 85 -9.16 -12.32 13.84
C ARG A 85 -8.74 -12.33 15.31
N VAL A 86 -8.45 -11.17 15.91
CA VAL A 86 -8.09 -11.08 17.33
C VAL A 86 -9.23 -11.59 18.22
N ILE A 87 -10.46 -11.15 17.98
CA ILE A 87 -11.65 -11.57 18.75
C ILE A 87 -11.82 -13.10 18.67
N LYS A 88 -11.72 -13.67 17.46
CA LYS A 88 -11.87 -15.12 17.23
C LYS A 88 -10.80 -15.93 17.97
N HIS A 89 -9.54 -15.50 17.93
CA HIS A 89 -8.44 -16.28 18.50
C HIS A 89 -8.20 -16.05 19.98
N GLN A 90 -8.52 -14.87 20.52
CA GLN A 90 -8.29 -14.55 21.93
C GLN A 90 -9.52 -14.80 22.78
N ASP A 91 -10.69 -14.31 22.36
CA ASP A 91 -11.89 -14.33 23.19
C ASP A 91 -12.84 -15.48 22.84
N LEU A 92 -12.96 -15.83 21.56
CA LEU A 92 -13.93 -16.81 21.07
C LEU A 92 -13.31 -18.18 20.73
N ARG A 93 -12.06 -18.44 21.14
CA ARG A 93 -11.29 -19.63 20.74
C ARG A 93 -11.99 -20.96 21.08
N LEU A 94 -12.75 -20.97 22.17
CA LEU A 94 -13.44 -22.16 22.69
C LEU A 94 -14.90 -22.27 22.21
N PHE A 95 -15.42 -21.26 21.52
CA PHE A 95 -16.82 -21.20 21.12
C PHE A 95 -16.97 -21.53 19.63
N ASN A 96 -17.57 -22.68 19.35
CA ASN A 96 -18.00 -23.02 18.00
C ASN A 96 -19.32 -22.31 17.69
N ARG A 97 -19.33 -21.44 16.66
CA ARG A 97 -20.51 -20.65 16.23
C ARG A 97 -21.14 -19.86 17.40
N PRO A 98 -20.40 -18.90 17.98
CA PRO A 98 -20.89 -18.10 19.10
C PRO A 98 -22.15 -17.33 18.72
N ARG A 99 -23.13 -17.28 19.63
CA ARG A 99 -24.34 -16.47 19.47
C ARG A 99 -23.98 -14.98 19.44
N LEU A 100 -24.78 -14.18 18.74
CA LEU A 100 -24.57 -12.74 18.62
C LEU A 100 -24.45 -12.05 19.98
N ASP A 101 -25.27 -12.45 20.95
CA ASP A 101 -25.25 -11.89 22.31
C ASP A 101 -23.89 -12.08 23.01
N LEU A 102 -23.31 -13.28 22.93
CA LEU A 102 -21.97 -13.56 23.46
C LEU A 102 -20.91 -12.70 22.78
N VAL A 103 -21.00 -12.53 21.46
CA VAL A 103 -20.08 -11.67 20.70
C VAL A 103 -20.19 -10.22 21.16
N THR A 104 -21.41 -9.70 21.31
CA THR A 104 -21.67 -8.34 21.80
C THR A 104 -21.11 -8.14 23.21
N HIS A 105 -21.33 -9.12 24.10
CA HIS A 105 -20.78 -9.11 25.44
C HIS A 105 -19.24 -9.06 25.42
N VAL A 106 -18.58 -9.90 24.62
CA VAL A 106 -17.12 -9.90 24.45
C VAL A 106 -16.62 -8.57 23.91
N VAL A 107 -17.31 -7.97 22.93
CA VAL A 107 -16.93 -6.67 22.37
C VAL A 107 -16.98 -5.58 23.44
N ILE A 108 -18.05 -5.51 24.22
CA ILE A 108 -18.23 -4.49 25.26
C ILE A 108 -17.27 -4.70 26.43
N LYS A 109 -17.08 -5.94 26.87
CA LYS A 109 -16.34 -6.25 28.11
C LYS A 109 -14.85 -6.46 27.90
N ASN A 110 -14.42 -6.94 26.72
CA ASN A 110 -13.01 -7.28 26.49
C ASN A 110 -12.39 -6.39 25.42
N VAL A 111 -13.05 -6.22 24.27
CA VAL A 111 -12.46 -5.51 23.11
C VAL A 111 -12.42 -4.01 23.36
N LEU A 112 -13.53 -3.41 23.78
CA LEU A 112 -13.65 -1.98 23.99
C LEU A 112 -12.68 -1.47 25.07
N PRO A 113 -12.55 -2.08 26.27
CA PRO A 113 -11.57 -1.65 27.26
C PRO A 113 -10.13 -1.74 26.75
N ARG A 114 -9.76 -2.80 26.02
CA ARG A 114 -8.43 -2.91 25.39
C ARG A 114 -8.19 -1.81 24.35
N ALA A 115 -9.19 -1.51 23.52
CA ALA A 115 -9.11 -0.42 22.56
C ALA A 115 -8.94 0.94 23.26
N MET A 116 -9.69 1.19 24.34
CA MET A 116 -9.54 2.40 25.14
C MET A 116 -8.17 2.50 25.81
N LEU A 117 -7.61 1.40 26.32
CA LEU A 117 -6.24 1.40 26.86
C LEU A 117 -5.20 1.72 25.78
N THR A 118 -5.34 1.11 24.60
CA THR A 118 -4.47 1.40 23.45
C THR A 118 -4.59 2.87 23.04
N LEU A 119 -5.81 3.42 23.03
CA LEU A 119 -6.03 4.84 22.72
C LEU A 119 -5.38 5.75 23.77
N LYS A 120 -5.51 5.45 25.06
CA LYS A 120 -4.85 6.20 26.14
C LYS A 120 -3.32 6.17 25.99
N ASP A 121 -2.76 5.02 25.58
CA ASP A 121 -1.33 4.88 25.31
C ASP A 121 -0.91 5.73 24.09
N VAL A 122 -1.68 5.72 23.01
CA VAL A 122 -1.45 6.55 21.81
C VAL A 122 -1.56 8.04 22.10
N LEU A 123 -2.49 8.44 22.97
CA LEU A 123 -2.66 9.83 23.42
C LEU A 123 -1.63 10.24 24.48
N GLY A 124 -0.67 9.37 24.84
CA GLY A 124 0.38 9.67 25.81
C GLY A 124 -0.11 9.81 27.26
N GLN A 125 -1.37 9.47 27.56
CA GLN A 125 -2.00 9.70 28.86
C GLN A 125 -1.53 8.74 29.96
N ARG A 126 -0.78 7.69 29.62
CA ARG A 126 -0.44 6.60 30.55
C ARG A 126 1.05 6.50 30.91
N ARG A 127 1.95 7.08 30.11
CA ARG A 127 3.41 6.90 30.26
C ARG A 127 4.15 8.23 30.15
N LEU A 128 3.94 9.12 31.12
CA LEU A 128 4.57 10.46 31.17
C LEU A 128 6.11 10.43 31.31
N GLY A 129 6.72 9.29 31.63
CA GLY A 129 8.16 9.18 31.90
C GLY A 129 8.98 8.24 30.99
N ARG A 130 8.39 7.63 29.96
CA ARG A 130 9.13 6.85 28.95
C ARG A 130 8.81 7.39 27.57
N SER A 131 9.79 7.38 26.67
CA SER A 131 9.53 7.68 25.26
C SER A 131 8.44 6.74 24.72
N ALA A 132 7.52 7.30 23.94
CA ALA A 132 6.45 6.53 23.33
C ALA A 132 7.07 5.45 22.42
N ALA A 133 6.75 4.19 22.69
CA ALA A 133 7.17 3.10 21.83
C ALA A 133 6.50 3.27 20.47
N LEU A 134 7.28 3.17 19.39
CA LEU A 134 6.71 3.20 18.04
C LEU A 134 5.72 2.05 17.87
N LEU A 135 4.55 2.37 17.33
CA LEU A 135 3.56 1.40 16.88
C LEU A 135 4.18 0.56 15.75
N ASP A 136 3.71 -0.68 15.56
CA ASP A 136 4.31 -1.56 14.56
C ASP A 136 4.24 -0.98 13.14
N TRP A 137 3.16 -0.28 12.79
CA TRP A 137 3.08 0.40 11.50
C TRP A 137 4.07 1.58 11.38
N GLN A 138 4.44 2.23 12.48
CA GLN A 138 5.46 3.29 12.48
C GLN A 138 6.86 2.69 12.31
N LYS A 139 7.11 1.50 12.87
CA LYS A 139 8.35 0.75 12.62
C LYS A 139 8.46 0.36 11.15
N ASP A 140 7.40 -0.18 10.58
CA ASP A 140 7.31 -0.53 9.15
C ASP A 140 7.57 0.72 8.28
N PHE A 141 6.86 1.82 8.57
CA PHE A 141 7.02 3.08 7.85
C PHE A 141 8.46 3.60 7.93
N LYS A 142 9.06 3.60 9.12
CA LYS A 142 10.45 4.02 9.32
C LYS A 142 11.42 3.13 8.55
N ALA A 143 11.20 1.82 8.55
CA ALA A 143 12.02 0.88 7.79
C ALA A 143 11.96 1.17 6.28
N ASP A 144 10.75 1.32 5.74
CA ASP A 144 10.52 1.67 4.33
C ASP A 144 11.14 3.03 3.97
N TRP A 145 10.99 4.03 4.84
CA TRP A 145 11.60 5.35 4.66
C TRP A 145 13.12 5.27 4.60
N MET A 146 13.75 4.59 5.56
CA MET A 146 15.21 4.45 5.63
C MET A 146 15.76 3.67 4.43
N ASP A 147 15.07 2.63 3.97
CA ASP A 147 15.42 1.91 2.75
C ASP A 147 15.35 2.82 1.51
N MET A 148 14.25 3.57 1.34
CA MET A 148 14.04 4.47 0.21
C MET A 148 14.97 5.70 0.20
N SER A 149 15.45 6.10 1.38
CA SER A 149 16.40 7.21 1.54
C SER A 149 17.78 6.88 0.97
N ARG A 150 18.18 5.61 0.97
CA ARG A 150 19.51 5.19 0.47
C ARG A 150 19.65 5.42 -1.03
N PRO A 151 20.83 5.81 -1.54
CA PRO A 151 21.15 5.82 -2.96
C PRO A 151 20.91 4.46 -3.63
N ASP A 152 20.55 4.47 -4.91
CA ASP A 152 20.27 3.23 -5.66
C ASP A 152 21.50 2.32 -5.75
N ALA A 153 22.69 2.90 -5.91
CA ALA A 153 23.95 2.15 -5.92
C ALA A 153 24.12 1.28 -4.65
N ILE A 154 23.90 1.87 -3.47
CA ILE A 154 24.01 1.14 -2.20
C ILE A 154 22.96 0.03 -2.11
N ARG A 155 21.71 0.33 -2.47
CA ARG A 155 20.61 -0.65 -2.45
C ARG A 155 20.87 -1.84 -3.36
N LEU A 156 21.37 -1.59 -4.58
CA LEU A 156 21.70 -2.64 -5.55
C LEU A 156 22.86 -3.49 -5.04
N THR A 157 23.93 -2.88 -4.54
CA THR A 157 25.06 -3.61 -3.95
C THR A 157 24.63 -4.48 -2.76
N GLU A 158 23.77 -3.97 -1.87
CA GLU A 158 23.25 -4.76 -0.74
C GLU A 158 22.36 -5.92 -1.19
N LYS A 159 21.49 -5.70 -2.18
CA LYS A 159 20.67 -6.75 -2.80
C LYS A 159 21.56 -7.84 -3.43
N GLU A 160 22.55 -7.44 -4.21
CA GLU A 160 23.48 -8.34 -4.88
C GLU A 160 24.27 -9.16 -3.87
N LEU A 161 24.84 -8.50 -2.85
CA LEU A 161 25.60 -9.13 -1.77
C LEU A 161 24.75 -10.14 -0.98
N ARG A 162 23.47 -9.84 -0.74
CA ARG A 162 22.52 -10.78 -0.11
C ARG A 162 22.39 -12.08 -0.91
N TRP A 163 22.25 -11.98 -2.24
CA TRP A 163 22.12 -13.17 -3.10
C TRP A 163 23.46 -13.87 -3.34
N ARG A 164 24.59 -13.13 -3.35
CA ARG A 164 25.93 -13.73 -3.42
C ARG A 164 26.29 -14.53 -2.16
N LYS A 165 25.87 -14.04 -0.98
CA LYS A 165 26.05 -14.74 0.30
C LYS A 165 25.09 -15.91 0.52
N ALA A 166 23.97 -15.95 -0.21
CA ALA A 166 23.07 -17.10 -0.16
C ALA A 166 23.78 -18.39 -0.61
N SER A 167 23.25 -19.55 -0.26
CA SER A 167 23.82 -20.83 -0.70
C SER A 167 23.79 -20.94 -2.23
N ALA A 168 24.76 -21.63 -2.82
CA ALA A 168 24.74 -21.95 -4.25
C ALA A 168 23.53 -22.82 -4.65
N LYS A 169 22.97 -23.58 -3.70
CA LYS A 169 21.79 -24.42 -3.90
C LYS A 169 20.46 -23.65 -3.81
N THR A 170 20.50 -22.34 -3.55
CA THR A 170 19.28 -21.52 -3.47
C THR A 170 18.64 -21.41 -4.86
N LYS A 171 17.41 -21.93 -4.97
CA LYS A 171 16.61 -21.88 -6.21
C LYS A 171 16.45 -20.44 -6.70
N GLY A 172 16.71 -20.22 -7.99
CA GLY A 172 16.55 -18.91 -8.63
C GLY A 172 17.65 -17.90 -8.32
N ARG A 173 18.75 -18.29 -7.67
CA ARG A 173 19.86 -17.36 -7.36
C ARG A 173 20.44 -16.68 -8.61
N SER A 174 20.70 -17.44 -9.67
CA SER A 174 21.26 -16.90 -10.93
C SER A 174 20.31 -15.93 -11.60
N GLU A 175 19.03 -16.30 -11.69
CA GLU A 175 17.96 -15.46 -12.22
C GLU A 175 17.84 -14.14 -11.45
N ARG A 176 17.87 -14.18 -10.11
CA ARG A 176 17.83 -12.97 -9.27
C ARG A 176 19.05 -12.06 -9.44
N LEU A 177 20.22 -12.61 -9.69
CA LEU A 177 21.42 -11.80 -9.96
C LEU A 177 21.32 -11.13 -11.33
N ALA A 178 20.84 -11.84 -12.35
CA ALA A 178 20.58 -11.27 -13.67
C ALA A 178 19.52 -10.15 -13.62
N GLU A 179 18.44 -10.32 -12.84
CA GLU A 179 17.43 -9.27 -12.61
C GLU A 179 18.05 -8.00 -11.98
N ILE A 180 19.04 -8.16 -11.08
CA ILE A 180 19.70 -7.02 -10.42
C ILE A 180 20.63 -6.30 -11.39
N GLU A 181 21.35 -7.05 -12.24
CA GLU A 181 22.19 -6.49 -13.29
C GLU A 181 21.32 -5.69 -14.29
N GLU A 182 20.19 -6.25 -14.73
CA GLU A 182 19.23 -5.54 -15.59
C GLU A 182 18.63 -4.29 -14.89
N GLU A 183 18.35 -4.35 -13.58
CA GLU A 183 17.88 -3.20 -12.80
C GLU A 183 18.93 -2.09 -12.75
N ALA A 184 20.23 -2.43 -12.72
CA ALA A 184 21.33 -1.49 -12.69
C ALA A 184 21.50 -0.76 -14.03
N ASP A 185 21.29 -1.46 -15.15
CA ASP A 185 21.40 -0.92 -16.51
C ASP A 185 20.15 -0.12 -16.93
N ARG A 186 19.06 -0.23 -16.17
CA ARG A 186 17.81 0.45 -16.49
C ARG A 186 17.93 1.97 -16.37
N VAL A 187 17.68 2.67 -17.47
CA VAL A 187 17.60 4.14 -17.48
C VAL A 187 16.54 4.61 -16.49
N PRO A 188 16.87 5.55 -15.57
CA PRO A 188 15.91 6.11 -14.65
C PRO A 188 14.77 6.80 -15.41
N GLY A 189 13.53 6.41 -15.12
CA GLY A 189 12.37 7.14 -15.63
C GLY A 189 12.30 8.55 -15.05
N THR A 190 11.85 9.51 -15.85
CA THR A 190 11.50 10.85 -15.38
C THR A 190 10.10 10.81 -14.78
N TYR A 191 9.98 11.07 -13.48
CA TYR A 191 8.70 11.04 -12.77
C TYR A 191 8.37 12.39 -12.13
N HIS A 192 7.11 12.79 -12.24
CA HIS A 192 6.60 14.00 -11.61
C HIS A 192 6.41 13.76 -10.12
N THR A 193 7.15 14.50 -9.31
CA THR A 193 7.14 14.33 -7.85
C THR A 193 6.86 15.68 -7.19
N ASP A 194 5.73 15.75 -6.48
CA ASP A 194 5.29 16.94 -5.75
C ASP A 194 5.33 16.66 -4.24
N ILE A 195 6.12 17.45 -3.51
CA ILE A 195 6.25 17.33 -2.04
C ILE A 195 5.03 17.96 -1.36
N GLN A 196 4.50 19.06 -1.90
CA GLN A 196 3.39 19.80 -1.27
C GLN A 196 2.12 18.96 -1.27
N LYS A 197 1.83 18.31 -2.39
CA LYS A 197 0.72 17.36 -2.51
C LYS A 197 1.05 15.95 -2.03
N TRP A 198 2.32 15.66 -1.75
CA TRP A 198 2.80 14.32 -1.39
C TRP A 198 2.47 13.25 -2.45
N THR A 199 2.68 13.56 -3.73
CA THR A 199 2.35 12.68 -4.86
C THR A 199 3.53 12.43 -5.79
N CYS A 200 3.53 11.27 -6.45
CA CYS A 200 4.53 10.90 -7.44
C CYS A 200 3.91 10.06 -8.56
N SER A 201 4.26 10.33 -9.83
CA SER A 201 3.75 9.58 -10.99
C SER A 201 4.37 8.17 -11.14
N CYS A 202 5.34 7.81 -10.30
CA CYS A 202 6.04 6.53 -10.46
C CYS A 202 5.16 5.32 -10.08
N PRO A 203 5.30 4.17 -10.77
CA PRO A 203 4.53 2.97 -10.46
C PRO A 203 4.68 2.48 -9.02
N ALA A 204 5.88 2.65 -8.44
CA ALA A 204 6.17 2.26 -7.06
C ALA A 204 5.31 3.01 -6.03
N TYR A 205 5.00 4.29 -6.29
CA TYR A 205 4.15 5.10 -5.41
C TYR A 205 2.71 4.55 -5.38
N LEU A 206 2.15 4.21 -6.54
CA LEU A 206 0.77 3.70 -6.67
C LEU A 206 0.55 2.43 -5.86
N ILE A 207 1.50 1.51 -5.90
CA ILE A 207 1.42 0.21 -5.21
C ILE A 207 1.91 0.24 -3.76
N SER A 208 2.44 1.37 -3.30
CA SER A 208 2.99 1.51 -1.95
C SER A 208 1.89 1.46 -0.90
N ARG A 209 2.12 0.69 0.17
CA ARG A 209 1.23 0.66 1.36
C ARG A 209 1.12 2.04 2.00
N PHE A 210 2.23 2.78 2.06
CA PHE A 210 2.31 4.05 2.78
C PHE A 210 2.27 5.29 1.87
N LEU A 211 2.07 5.10 0.56
CA LEU A 211 2.22 6.15 -0.46
C LEU A 211 3.64 6.75 -0.43
N LEU A 212 4.63 5.87 -0.36
CA LEU A 212 6.05 6.19 -0.41
C LEU A 212 6.69 5.64 -1.67
N CYS A 213 7.62 6.40 -2.22
CA CYS A 213 8.56 5.94 -3.24
C CYS A 213 9.91 6.61 -3.03
N LYS A 214 10.97 6.06 -3.63
CA LYS A 214 12.32 6.62 -3.52
C LYS A 214 12.41 8.08 -3.98
N HIS A 215 11.65 8.47 -5.02
CA HIS A 215 11.66 9.85 -5.52
C HIS A 215 11.11 10.82 -4.48
N LEU A 216 9.95 10.50 -3.90
CA LEU A 216 9.28 11.34 -2.91
C LEU A 216 10.10 11.43 -1.61
N VAL A 217 10.58 10.29 -1.10
CA VAL A 217 11.38 10.22 0.13
C VAL A 217 12.67 11.00 -0.01
N ARG A 218 13.44 10.81 -1.10
CA ARG A 218 14.70 11.53 -1.31
C ARG A 218 14.48 13.03 -1.49
N LYS A 219 13.44 13.44 -2.23
CA LYS A 219 13.10 14.85 -2.43
C LYS A 219 12.66 15.50 -1.10
N ALA A 220 11.90 14.77 -0.28
CA ALA A 220 11.51 15.21 1.06
C ALA A 220 12.72 15.35 2.00
N ASN A 221 13.61 14.35 2.06
CA ASN A 221 14.83 14.42 2.86
C ASN A 221 15.72 15.61 2.48
N ALA A 222 15.89 15.85 1.17
CA ALA A 222 16.64 17.01 0.69
C ALA A 222 16.01 18.33 1.14
N ALA A 223 14.68 18.46 1.09
CA ALA A 223 13.96 19.62 1.60
C ALA A 223 14.07 19.78 3.13
N LEU A 224 14.12 18.66 3.86
CA LEU A 224 14.28 18.62 5.32
C LEU A 224 15.75 18.74 5.77
N LYS A 225 16.72 18.90 4.85
CA LYS A 225 18.17 18.92 5.17
C LYS A 225 18.62 17.70 5.99
N ASP A 226 18.06 16.52 5.69
CA ASP A 226 18.30 15.26 6.41
C ASP A 226 18.05 15.35 7.93
N THR A 227 17.24 16.31 8.38
CA THR A 227 16.78 16.31 9.78
C THR A 227 15.84 15.12 10.00
N PRO A 228 16.11 14.28 11.03
CA PRO A 228 15.22 13.17 11.34
C PRO A 228 13.87 13.70 11.82
N LEU A 229 12.79 13.23 11.17
CA LEU A 229 11.40 13.38 11.64
C LEU A 229 11.16 12.63 12.96
#